data_AF-A0A401FUX5-F1
#
_entry.id   AF-A0A401FUX5-F1
#
_cell.length_a   1.000
_cell.length_b   1.000
_cell.length_c   1.000
_cell.angle_alpha   90.00
_cell.angle_beta   90.00
_cell.angle_gamma   90.00
#
_symmetry.space_group_name_H-M   'P 1'
#
loop_
_entity.id
_entity.type
_entity.pdbx_description
1 polymer ?
#
loop_
_entity_poly.entity_id
_entity_poly.type
_entity_poly.pdbx_seq_one_letter_code
_entity_poly.pdbx_strand_id
1 'polypeptide(L)' 'MRKNGRKDTGIRLLIAHYKNAFRIPENLNHYSPEDYVCAEKQFIKITLRKGEI' A
#
# COMPACT_ATOMS: atom_id res chain seq x y z
N MET A 1 -32.09 1.21 -7.22
CA MET A 1 -30.71 0.68 -7.16
C MET A 1 -30.10 0.96 -5.79
N ARG A 2 -29.75 -0.07 -5.00
CA ARG A 2 -29.05 0.10 -3.71
C ARG A 2 -27.56 0.40 -3.97
N LYS A 3 -27.08 1.57 -3.55
CA LYS A 3 -25.65 1.96 -3.66
C LYS A 3 -24.82 1.19 -2.63
N ASN A 4 -24.20 0.08 -3.02
CA ASN A 4 -23.25 -0.68 -2.20
C ASN A 4 -21.80 -0.12 -2.22
N GLY A 5 -21.57 1.09 -2.73
CA GLY A 5 -20.25 1.61 -3.11
C GLY A 5 -19.40 2.30 -2.04
N ARG A 6 -19.64 2.09 -0.73
CA ARG A 6 -18.89 2.81 0.33
C ARG A 6 -17.86 2.00 1.10
N LYS A 7 -17.92 0.67 1.10
CA LYS A 7 -17.03 -0.16 1.95
C LYS A 7 -15.65 -0.42 1.32
N ASP A 8 -15.56 -0.43 -0.01
CA ASP A 8 -14.30 -0.75 -0.72
C ASP A 8 -13.39 0.47 -0.94
N THR A 9 -13.92 1.69 -0.88
CA THR A 9 -13.16 2.90 -1.27
C THR A 9 -12.13 3.28 -0.22
N GLY A 10 -12.46 3.17 1.08
CA GLY A 10 -11.56 3.58 2.16
C GLY A 10 -10.28 2.73 2.22
N ILE A 11 -10.42 1.40 2.16
CA ILE A 11 -9.26 0.50 2.17
C ILE A 11 -8.39 0.66 0.91
N ARG A 12 -9.00 0.91 -0.25
CA ARG A 12 -8.25 1.19 -1.50
C ARG A 12 -7.47 2.50 -1.41
N LEU A 13 -8.06 3.55 -0.84
CA LEU A 13 -7.38 4.81 -0.61
C LEU A 13 -6.20 4.65 0.36
N LEU A 14 -6.38 3.86 1.42
CA LEU A 14 -5.32 3.58 2.39
C LEU A 14 -4.17 2.78 1.77
N ILE A 15 -4.48 1.77 0.95
CA ILE A 15 -3.47 1.02 0.19
C ILE A 15 -2.72 1.97 -0.77
N ALA A 16 -3.42 2.85 -1.48
CA ALA A 16 -2.80 3.82 -2.38
C ALA A 16 -1.88 4.80 -1.63
N HIS A 17 -2.29 5.26 -0.44
CA HIS A 17 -1.47 6.08 0.43
C HIS A 17 -0.16 5.38 0.80
N TYR A 18 -0.23 4.12 1.28
CA TYR A 18 0.96 3.37 1.64
C TYR A 18 1.85 3.02 0.44
N LYS A 19 1.29 2.76 -0.75
CA LYS A 19 2.08 2.60 -1.98
C LYS A 19 2.90 3.85 -2.29
N ASN A 20 2.29 5.03 -2.18
CA ASN A 20 2.99 6.29 -2.40
C ASN A 20 4.06 6.54 -1.33
N ALA A 21 3.78 6.22 -0.07
CA ALA A 21 4.77 6.33 1.01
C ALA A 21 5.95 5.38 0.82
N PHE A 22 5.73 4.19 0.27
CA PHE A 22 6.79 3.22 -0.03
C PHE A 22 7.63 3.62 -1.26
N ARG A 23 7.06 4.40 -2.19
CA ARG A 23 7.71 4.83 -3.44
C ARG A 23 8.67 6.01 -3.22
N ILE A 24 9.67 5.81 -2.36
CA ILE A 24 10.77 6.76 -2.14
C ILE A 24 12.01 6.35 -2.92
N PRO A 25 12.93 7.29 -3.24
CA PRO A 25 14.15 7.00 -3.98
C PRO A 25 14.99 5.87 -3.37
N GLU A 26 15.03 5.77 -2.04
CA GLU A 26 15.75 4.70 -1.34
C GLU A 26 15.26 3.31 -1.74
N ASN A 27 13.95 3.07 -1.66
CA ASN A 27 13.35 1.78 -2.05
C ASN A 27 13.46 1.52 -3.56
N LEU A 28 13.33 2.58 -4.39
CA LEU A 28 13.45 2.47 -5.84
C LEU A 28 14.86 2.09 -6.30
N ASN A 29 15.89 2.50 -5.55
CA ASN A 29 17.29 2.22 -5.87
C ASN A 29 17.84 0.99 -5.14
N HIS A 30 17.14 0.50 -4.12
CA HIS A 30 17.58 -0.64 -3.31
C HIS A 30 17.10 -1.98 -3.87
N TYR A 31 15.84 -2.06 -4.28
CA TYR A 31 15.23 -3.33 -4.70
C TYR A 31 15.29 -3.52 -6.22
N SER A 32 15.56 -4.75 -6.65
CA SER A 32 15.25 -5.20 -8.01
C SER A 32 13.73 -5.06 -8.27
N PRO A 33 13.26 -4.98 -9.53
CA PRO A 33 11.83 -4.86 -9.83
C PRO A 33 10.96 -5.95 -9.18
N GLU A 34 11.46 -7.18 -9.13
CA GLU A 34 10.78 -8.34 -8.52
C GLU A 34 10.70 -8.21 -6.99
N ASP A 35 11.81 -7.81 -6.37
CA ASP A 35 11.91 -7.61 -4.92
C ASP A 35 11.11 -6.39 -4.47
N TYR A 36 11.05 -5.34 -5.27
CA TYR A 36 10.31 -4.12 -4.99
C TYR A 36 8.82 -4.43 -4.78
N VAL A 37 8.25 -5.26 -5.66
CA VAL A 37 6.84 -5.68 -5.56
C VAL A 37 6.61 -6.52 -4.30
N CYS A 38 7.56 -7.37 -3.93
CA CYS A 38 7.47 -8.18 -2.72
C CYS A 38 7.56 -7.31 -1.46
N ALA A 39 8.52 -6.39 -1.42
CA ALA A 39 8.74 -5.47 -0.31
C ALA A 39 7.57 -4.51 -0.13
N GLU A 40 7.01 -3.95 -1.22
CA GLU A 40 5.83 -3.07 -1.18
C GLU A 40 4.62 -3.79 -0.57
N LYS A 41 4.37 -5.05 -0.97
CA LYS A 41 3.28 -5.86 -0.42
C LYS A 41 3.47 -6.14 1.08
N GLN A 42 4.70 -6.43 1.50
CA GLN A 42 5.01 -6.67 2.90
C GLN A 42 4.83 -5.40 3.73
N PHE A 43 5.31 -4.27 3.25
CA PHE A 43 5.13 -2.97 3.87
C PHE A 43 3.64 -2.69 4.09
N ILE A 44 2.82 -2.70 3.04
CA ILE A 44 1.37 -2.45 3.12
C ILE A 44 0.70 -3.41 4.12
N LYS A 45 1.05 -4.70 4.10
CA LYS A 45 0.50 -5.70 5.01
C LYS A 45 0.83 -5.38 6.48
N ILE A 46 2.06 -4.96 6.76
CA ILE A 46 2.50 -4.60 8.11
C ILE A 46 1.78 -3.34 8.57
N THR A 47 1.74 -2.28 7.74
CA THR A 47 1.13 -1.00 8.12
C THR A 47 -0.38 -1.12 8.33
N LEU A 48 -1.08 -1.91 7.49
CA LEU A 48 -2.49 -2.22 7.70
C LEU A 48 -2.76 -3.02 8.97
N ARG A 49 -1.85 -3.92 9.38
CA ARG A 49 -1.98 -4.70 10.62
C ARG A 49 -1.72 -3.86 11.86
N LYS A 50 -0.74 -2.96 11.80
CA LYS A 50 -0.35 -2.13 12.94
C LYS A 50 -1.28 -0.93 13.14
N GLY A 51 -1.99 -0.50 12.10
CA GLY A 51 -2.82 0.70 12.17
C GLY A 51 -1.99 1.96 12.45
N GLU A 52 -0.71 1.95 12.09
CA GLU A 52 0.15 3.14 12.21
C GLU A 52 -0.31 4.13 11.13
N ILE A 53 -0.99 5.19 11.58
CA ILE A 53 -1.47 6.34 10.80
C ILE A 53 -0.54 7.52 11.06
#